data_AF-W2TZF9-F1
#
_entry.id   AF-W2TZF9-F1
#
_cell.length_a   1.000
_cell.length_b   1.000
_cell.length_c   1.000
_cell.angle_alpha   90.00
_cell.angle_beta   90.00
_cell.angle_gamma   90.00
#
_symmetry.space_group_name_H-M   'P 1'
#
loop_
_entity.id
_entity.type
_entity.pdbx_description
1 polymer ?
#
loop_
_entity_poly.entity_id
_entity_poly.type
_entity_poly.pdbx_seq_one_letter_code
_entity_poly.pdbx_strand_id
1 'polypeptide(L)'
;MKVFERVLAARLRKIVSVSLNQCGFVKDRSTIDAIHAVRILLEKHREKNRSVHLAFLDLEKAFDRVPHELLWMSMRSHRVPEECGQSCFMRSLPALSDVLLEQAGHSLYK
;
A
#
# COMPACT_ATOMS: atom_id res chain seq x y z
N MET A 1 -16.33 -5.00 -12.49
CA MET A 1 -16.12 -5.45 -13.90
C MET A 1 -14.62 -5.68 -14.01
N LYS A 2 -14.15 -6.92 -13.82
CA LYS A 2 -12.74 -7.20 -13.44
C LYS A 2 -11.68 -6.82 -14.49
N VAL A 3 -12.06 -6.71 -15.76
CA VAL A 3 -11.14 -6.35 -16.86
C VAL A 3 -10.72 -4.88 -16.77
N PHE A 4 -11.67 -3.99 -16.52
CA PHE A 4 -11.42 -2.56 -16.40
C PHE A 4 -10.51 -2.24 -15.20
N GLU A 5 -10.77 -2.88 -14.06
CA GLU A 5 -9.93 -2.82 -12.85
C GLU A 5 -8.47 -3.20 -13.14
N ARG A 6 -8.24 -4.28 -13.90
CA ARG A 6 -6.88 -4.72 -14.27
C ARG A 6 -6.16 -3.73 -15.18
N VAL A 7 -6.88 -3.12 -16.13
CA VAL A 7 -6.31 -2.10 -17.03
C VAL A 7 -5.93 -0.85 -16.25
N LEU A 8 -6.79 -0.39 -15.34
CA LEU A 8 -6.49 0.75 -14.47
C LEU A 8 -5.28 0.48 -13.57
N ALA A 9 -5.24 -0.67 -12.89
CA ALA A 9 -4.11 -1.05 -12.04
C ALA A 9 -2.78 -1.09 -12.83
N ALA A 10 -2.79 -1.62 -14.06
CA ALA A 10 -1.61 -1.65 -14.91
C ALA A 10 -1.14 -0.24 -15.33
N ARG A 11 -2.05 0.71 -15.55
CA ARG A 11 -1.71 2.11 -15.85
C ARG A 11 -1.14 2.82 -14.64
N LEU A 12 -1.75 2.65 -13.48
CA LEU A 12 -1.34 3.32 -12.23
C LEU A 12 0.04 2.86 -11.76
N ARG A 13 0.38 1.57 -11.94
CA ARG A 13 1.72 1.05 -11.64
C ARG A 13 2.84 1.71 -12.47
N LYS A 14 2.51 2.38 -13.58
CA LYS A 14 3.49 3.16 -14.36
C LYS A 14 3.71 4.57 -13.80
N ILE A 15 2.75 5.06 -13.00
CA ILE A 15 2.74 6.44 -12.48
C ILE A 15 3.22 6.43 -11.02
N VAL A 16 2.75 5.46 -10.24
CA VAL A 16 3.00 5.37 -8.81
C VAL A 16 3.98 4.24 -8.50
N SER A 17 5.06 4.59 -7.82
CA SER A 17 5.99 3.64 -7.21
C SER A 17 5.53 3.28 -5.80
N VAL A 18 5.63 2.00 -5.46
CA VAL A 18 5.38 1.47 -4.11
C VAL A 18 6.71 1.37 -3.36
N SER A 19 6.71 1.52 -2.03
CA SER A 19 7.93 1.37 -1.23
C SER A 19 8.54 -0.02 -1.32
N LEU A 20 9.86 -0.11 -1.17
CA LEU A 20 10.58 -1.39 -1.10
C LEU A 20 10.15 -2.27 0.09
N ASN A 21 9.63 -1.64 1.15
CA ASN A 21 9.20 -2.34 2.37
C ASN A 21 7.78 -2.92 2.25
N GLN A 22 7.00 -2.48 1.27
CA GLN A 22 5.66 -2.98 1.05
C GLN A 22 5.72 -4.38 0.42
N CYS A 23 5.21 -5.37 1.16
CA CYS A 23 5.14 -6.75 0.69
C CYS A 23 3.71 -7.17 0.31
N GLY A 24 2.70 -6.46 0.81
CA GLY A 24 1.30 -6.72 0.51
C GLY A 24 0.93 -6.22 -0.88
N PHE A 25 0.29 -7.09 -1.67
CA PHE A 25 -0.25 -6.81 -3.01
C PHE A 25 0.76 -6.36 -4.08
N VAL A 26 2.06 -6.42 -3.79
CA VAL A 26 3.13 -6.15 -4.76
C VAL A 26 3.39 -7.41 -5.59
N LYS A 27 3.53 -7.24 -6.90
CA LYS A 27 3.88 -8.35 -7.81
C LYS A 27 5.23 -8.95 -7.38
N ASP A 28 5.32 -10.27 -7.36
CA ASP A 28 6.53 -11.02 -7.00
C ASP A 28 6.99 -10.81 -5.53
N ARG A 29 6.09 -10.34 -4.66
CA ARG A 29 6.25 -10.30 -3.19
C ARG A 29 5.15 -11.10 -2.51
N SER A 30 5.49 -11.69 -1.37
CA SER A 30 4.60 -12.52 -0.57
C SER A 30 4.72 -12.20 0.91
N THR A 31 3.74 -12.65 1.70
CA THR A 31 3.80 -12.60 3.17
C THR A 31 5.01 -13.35 3.72
N ILE A 32 5.49 -14.38 3.01
CA ILE A 32 6.69 -15.14 3.40
C ILE A 32 7.91 -14.22 3.37
N ASP A 33 8.04 -13.36 2.36
CA ASP A 33 9.15 -12.41 2.26
C ASP A 33 9.16 -11.42 3.42
N ALA A 34 7.98 -10.91 3.80
CA ALA A 34 7.83 -9.99 4.93
C ALA A 34 8.23 -10.67 6.26
N ILE A 35 7.73 -11.88 6.51
CA ILE A 35 8.07 -12.65 7.71
C ILE A 35 9.57 -12.96 7.74
N HIS A 36 10.15 -13.32 6.59
CA HIS A 36 11.56 -13.62 6.47
C HIS A 36 12.43 -12.39 6.78
N ALA A 37 12.06 -11.21 6.27
CA ALA A 37 12.75 -9.96 6.56
C ALA A 37 12.74 -9.63 8.07
N VAL A 38 11.59 -9.78 8.74
CA VAL A 38 11.47 -9.57 10.19
C VAL A 38 12.34 -10.57 10.96
N ARG A 39 12.36 -11.84 10.54
CA ARG A 39 13.23 -12.87 11.14
C ARG A 39 14.71 -12.53 11.03
N ILE A 40 15.17 -12.12 9.84
CA ILE A 40 16.57 -11.68 9.64
C ILE A 40 16.89 -10.50 10.56
N LEU A 41 15.97 -9.54 10.69
CA LEU A 41 16.16 -8.37 11.55
C LEU A 41 16.34 -8.78 13.02
N LEU A 42 15.50 -9.68 13.51
CA LEU A 42 15.57 -10.20 14.88
C LEU A 42 16.88 -10.95 15.15
N GLU A 43 17.28 -11.86 14.25
CA GLU A 43 18.52 -12.63 14.40
C GLU A 43 19.76 -11.71 14.43
N LYS A 44 19.85 -10.73 13.52
CA LYS A 44 20.97 -9.77 13.49
C LYS A 44 21.10 -8.94 14.76
N HIS A 45 20.00 -8.64 15.43
CA HIS A 45 20.03 -7.91 16.70
C HIS A 45 20.37 -8.83 17.87
N ARG A 46 19.88 -10.07 17.84
CA ARG A 46 20.23 -11.12 18.81
C ARG A 46 21.73 -11.41 18.80
N GLU A 47 22.35 -11.53 17.62
CA GLU A 47 23.80 -11.69 17.46
C GLU A 47 24.61 -10.54 18.09
N LYS A 48 24.02 -9.34 18.15
CA LYS A 48 24.66 -8.14 18.71
C LYS A 48 24.28 -7.86 20.17
N ASN A 49 23.58 -8.79 20.84
CA ASN A 49 23.03 -8.61 22.18
C ASN A 49 22.22 -7.30 22.34
N ARG A 50 21.47 -6.91 21.29
CA ARG A 50 20.58 -5.76 21.34
C ARG A 50 19.13 -6.22 21.52
N SER A 51 18.39 -5.54 22.39
CA SER A 51 16.95 -5.73 22.50
C SER A 51 16.24 -5.19 21.24
N VAL A 52 15.19 -5.91 20.81
CA VAL A 52 14.29 -5.48 19.74
C VAL A 52 12.86 -5.52 20.27
N HIS A 53 12.12 -4.46 20.00
CA HIS A 53 10.69 -4.39 20.29
C HIS A 53 9.95 -4.29 18.96
N LEU A 54 8.93 -5.12 18.79
CA LEU A 54 8.07 -5.15 17.60
C LEU A 54 6.67 -4.70 17.99
N ALA A 55 6.09 -3.79 17.21
CA ALA A 55 4.70 -3.40 17.30
C ALA A 55 3.98 -3.86 16.04
N PHE A 56 2.86 -4.56 16.21
CA PHE A 56 1.99 -4.96 15.12
C PHE A 56 0.81 -3.99 15.07
N LEU A 57 0.63 -3.32 13.93
CA LEU A 57 -0.49 -2.43 13.66
C LEU A 57 -1.42 -3.12 12.68
N ASP A 58 -2.66 -3.38 13.10
CA ASP A 58 -3.72 -3.89 12.24
C ASP A 58 -4.83 -2.85 12.15
N LEU A 59 -5.26 -2.56 10.92
CA LEU A 59 -6.28 -1.53 10.65
C LEU A 59 -7.61 -2.22 10.35
N GLU A 60 -8.55 -2.13 11.29
CA GLU A 60 -9.89 -2.68 11.10
C GLU A 60 -10.61 -1.98 9.93
N LYS A 61 -11.04 -2.77 8.93
CA LYS A 61 -11.78 -2.28 7.76
C LYS A 61 -11.09 -1.11 7.06
N ALA A 62 -9.79 -1.26 6.81
CA ALA A 62 -8.94 -0.22 6.25
C ALA A 62 -9.46 0.38 4.92
N PHE A 63 -10.25 -0.36 4.14
CA PHE A 63 -10.87 0.15 2.92
C PHE A 63 -12.15 0.96 3.15
N ASP A 64 -12.94 0.57 4.15
CA ASP A 64 -14.24 1.19 4.41
C ASP A 64 -14.08 2.51 5.19
N ARG A 65 -12.98 2.66 5.93
CA ARG A 65 -12.75 3.80 6.83
C ARG A 65 -11.93 4.94 6.23
N VAL A 66 -11.32 4.76 5.05
CA VAL A 66 -10.49 5.80 4.45
C VAL A 66 -11.38 6.86 3.77
N PRO A 67 -11.30 8.15 4.18
CA PRO A 67 -12.03 9.23 3.53
C PRO A 67 -11.65 9.35 2.05
N HIS A 68 -12.65 9.44 1.17
CA HIS A 68 -12.42 9.57 -0.27
C HIS A 68 -11.64 10.82 -0.65
N GLU A 69 -11.78 11.91 0.09
CA GLU A 69 -11.02 13.14 -0.14
C GLU A 69 -9.50 12.91 0.01
N LEU A 70 -9.08 12.15 1.02
CA LEU A 70 -7.67 11.82 1.23
C LEU A 70 -7.12 10.95 0.10
N LEU A 71 -7.93 10.01 -0.42
CA LEU A 71 -7.56 9.21 -1.59
C LEU A 71 -7.31 10.10 -2.82
N TRP A 72 -8.18 11.08 -3.07
CA TRP A 72 -8.02 12.00 -4.19
C TRP A 72 -6.82 12.94 -4.03
N MET A 73 -6.59 13.45 -2.83
CA MET A 73 -5.40 14.24 -2.53
C MET A 73 -4.11 13.43 -2.79
N SER A 74 -4.10 12.16 -2.37
CA SER A 74 -2.97 11.25 -2.62
C SER A 74 -2.76 10.96 -4.12
N MET A 75 -3.82 10.82 -4.91
CA MET A 75 -3.68 10.61 -6.35
C MET A 75 -3.11 11.85 -7.06
N ARG A 76 -3.58 13.04 -6.67
CA ARG A 76 -3.06 14.30 -7.19
C ARG A 76 -1.58 14.50 -6.86
N SER A 77 -1.15 14.16 -5.64
CA SER A 77 0.26 14.26 -5.25
C SER A 77 1.16 13.34 -6.09
N HIS A 78 0.65 12.19 -6.51
CA HIS A 78 1.35 11.25 -7.38
C HIS A 78 1.15 11.53 -8.88
N ARG A 79 0.57 12.67 -9.25
CA ARG A 79 0.37 13.12 -10.65
C ARG A 79 -0.48 12.15 -11.48
N VAL A 80 -1.43 11.46 -10.84
CA VAL A 80 -2.43 10.67 -11.56
C VAL A 80 -3.39 11.64 -12.28
N PRO A 81 -3.60 11.51 -13.60
CA PRO A 81 -4.50 12.40 -14.35
C PRO A 81 -5.94 12.31 -13.84
N GLU A 82 -6.61 13.46 -13.68
CA GLU A 82 -8.00 13.53 -13.22
C GLU A 82 -9.01 12.89 -14.20
N GLU A 83 -8.58 12.70 -15.46
CA GLU A 83 -9.31 11.98 -16.51
C GLU A 83 -9.45 10.47 -16.24
N CYS A 84 -8.67 9.91 -15.29
CA CYS A 84 -8.94 8.58 -14.73
C CYS A 84 -10.21 8.66 -13.87
N GLY A 85 -11.37 8.60 -14.56
CA GLY A 85 -12.68 9.04 -14.10
C GLY A 85 -13.07 8.75 -12.64
N GLN A 86 -13.52 9.81 -11.98
CA GLN A 86 -13.99 9.88 -10.60
C GLN A 86 -15.10 8.86 -10.24
N SER A 87 -15.92 8.42 -11.20
CA SER A 87 -17.02 7.47 -10.93
C SER A 87 -16.61 6.00 -11.06
N CYS A 88 -15.57 5.71 -11.84
CA CYS A 88 -15.18 4.35 -12.20
C CYS A 88 -14.18 3.75 -11.18
N PHE A 89 -13.41 4.61 -10.52
CA PHE A 89 -12.32 4.25 -9.63
C PHE A 89 -12.78 3.74 -8.25
N MET A 90 -13.89 4.27 -7.73
CA MET A 90 -14.40 3.88 -6.41
C MET A 90 -14.81 2.39 -6.34
N ARG A 91 -15.26 1.81 -7.46
CA ARG A 91 -15.63 0.39 -7.54
C ARG A 91 -14.42 -0.56 -7.67
N SER A 92 -13.24 -0.01 -7.98
CA SER A 92 -12.00 -0.75 -8.21
C SER A 92 -10.99 -0.65 -7.06
N LEU A 93 -11.36 -0.01 -5.94
CA LEU A 93 -10.49 0.22 -4.78
C LEU A 93 -9.71 -1.02 -4.29
N PRO A 94 -10.28 -2.23 -4.23
CA PRO A 94 -9.54 -3.42 -3.76
C PRO A 94 -8.39 -3.82 -4.67
N ALA A 95 -8.38 -3.40 -5.94
CA ALA A 95 -7.29 -3.66 -6.88
C ALA A 95 -6.22 -2.56 -6.89
N LEU A 96 -6.46 -1.47 -6.14
CA LEU A 96 -5.64 -0.25 -6.06
C LEU A 96 -5.19 0.03 -4.62
N SER A 97 -5.48 -0.91 -3.73
CA SER A 97 -5.13 -0.94 -2.32
C SER A 97 -3.66 -0.69 -2.05
N ASP A 98 -2.82 -1.25 -2.91
CA ASP A 98 -1.37 -1.34 -2.81
C ASP A 98 -0.74 0.05 -2.92
N VAL A 99 -1.42 0.94 -3.65
CA VAL A 99 -1.00 2.30 -3.93
C VAL A 99 -1.62 3.29 -2.95
N LEU A 100 -2.84 3.03 -2.48
CA LEU A 100 -3.62 4.00 -1.72
C LEU A 100 -3.51 3.85 -0.20
N LEU A 101 -3.40 2.63 0.34
CA LEU A 101 -3.31 2.41 1.79
C LEU A 101 -1.97 2.86 2.37
N GLU A 102 -0.88 2.61 1.65
CA GLU A 102 0.45 3.03 2.10
C GLU A 102 0.57 4.56 2.14
N GLN A 103 0.00 5.25 1.13
CA GLN A 103 0.09 6.70 1.00
C GLN A 103 -0.89 7.45 1.93
N ALA A 104 -2.08 6.89 2.16
CA ALA A 104 -3.02 7.43 3.16
C ALA A 104 -2.44 7.31 4.58
N GLY A 105 -1.71 6.24 4.89
CA GLY A 105 -0.98 6.10 6.16
C GLY A 105 0.06 7.21 6.36
N HIS A 106 0.85 7.54 5.34
CA HIS A 106 1.83 8.63 5.42
C HIS A 106 1.19 10.02 5.64
N SER A 107 -0.05 10.23 5.23
CA SER A 107 -0.78 11.49 5.43
C SER A 107 -1.56 11.57 6.74
N LEU A 108 -1.93 10.43 7.33
CA LEU A 108 -2.72 10.38 8.59
C LEU A 108 -1.84 10.43 9.86
N TYR A 109 -0.54 10.16 9.75
CA TYR A 109 0.39 10.14 10.87
C TYR A 109 1.51 11.20 10.78
N LYS A 110 1.24 12.31 10.09
CA LYS A 110 2.02 13.56 10.21
C LYS A 110 1.27 14.56 11.07
#